data_AF-A0A2K6MK81-F1
#
_entry.id   AF-A0A2K6MK81-F1
#
_cell.length_a   1.000
_cell.length_b   1.000
_cell.length_c   1.000
_cell.angle_alpha   90.00
_cell.angle_beta   90.00
_cell.angle_gamma   90.00
#
_symmetry.space_group_name_H-M   'P 1'
#
loop_
_entity.id
_entity.type
_entity.pdbx_description
1 polymer ?
#
loop_
_entity_poly.entity_id
_entity_poly.type
_entity_poly.pdbx_seq_one_letter_code
_entity_poly.pdbx_strand_id
1 'polypeptide(L)' 'TITKTLKIVCEVLSRDHNGGLPRIPFSTFQFLYTYIAEVDGEISASHVSRMLNYIEQEVIGPDGLITVNDFTQNPRVRLE' A
#
# COMPACT_ATOMS: atom_id res chain seq x y z
N THR A 1 -9.88 -6.83 6.33
CA THR A 1 -9.36 -7.99 5.57
C THR A 1 -8.28 -7.60 4.56
N ILE A 2 -8.45 -6.45 3.88
CA ILE A 2 -7.50 -5.85 2.93
C ILE A 2 -6.07 -5.64 3.46
N THR A 3 -5.91 -5.18 4.71
CA THR A 3 -4.60 -4.86 5.31
C THR A 3 -3.70 -6.09 5.43
N LYS A 4 -4.29 -7.23 5.78
CA LYS A 4 -3.56 -8.51 5.90
C LYS A 4 -3.12 -9.01 4.52
N THR A 5 -4.01 -8.92 3.53
CA THR A 5 -3.72 -9.29 2.14
C THR A 5 -2.59 -8.44 1.58
N LEU A 6 -2.67 -7.11 1.70
CA LEU A 6 -1.61 -6.21 1.23
C LEU A 6 -0.28 -6.46 1.93
N LYS A 7 -0.29 -6.75 3.23
CA LYS A 7 0.93 -7.11 3.96
C LYS A 7 1.59 -8.35 3.37
N ILE A 8 0.83 -9.44 3.18
CA ILE A 8 1.33 -10.68 2.59
C ILE A 8 1.86 -10.44 1.18
N VAL A 9 1.14 -9.67 0.37
CA VAL A 9 1.55 -9.38 -1.00
C VAL A 9 2.84 -8.54 -1.03
N CYS A 10 2.99 -7.55 -0.14
CA CYS A 10 4.24 -6.80 -0.01
C CYS A 10 5.41 -7.69 0.42
N GLU A 11 5.19 -8.64 1.33
CA GLU A 11 6.19 -9.62 1.75
C GLU A 11 6.61 -10.54 0.59
N VAL A 12 5.67 -11.02 -0.22
CA VAL A 12 5.93 -11.92 -1.35
C VAL A 12 6.60 -11.20 -2.53
N LEU A 13 6.19 -9.96 -2.82
CA LEU A 13 6.71 -9.19 -3.95
C LEU A 13 7.98 -8.41 -3.64
N SER A 14 8.33 -8.26 -2.35
CA SER A 14 9.56 -7.59 -1.95
C SER A 14 10.77 -8.35 -2.48
N ARG A 15 11.61 -7.64 -3.22
CA ARG A 15 12.87 -8.19 -3.75
C ARG A 15 14.00 -8.15 -2.72
N ASP A 16 13.80 -7.40 -1.64
CA ASP A 16 14.77 -7.21 -0.58
C ASP A 16 14.74 -8.40 0.38
N HIS A 17 15.55 -9.41 0.07
CA HIS A 17 15.76 -10.59 0.92
C HIS A 17 16.87 -10.36 1.95
N ASN A 18 17.43 -9.14 2.02
CA ASN A 18 18.64 -8.84 2.78
C ASN A 18 18.36 -8.34 4.22
N GLY A 19 17.15 -8.62 4.74
CA GLY A 19 16.74 -8.28 6.11
C GLY A 19 16.14 -6.88 6.29
N GLY A 20 15.96 -6.12 5.21
CA GLY A 20 15.20 -4.86 5.23
C GLY A 20 13.70 -5.09 5.37
N LEU A 21 12.96 -4.04 5.76
CA LEU A 21 11.49 -4.07 5.71
C LEU A 21 11.04 -4.36 4.27
N PRO A 22 10.02 -5.21 4.05
CA PRO A 22 9.49 -5.49 2.72
C PRO A 22 9.10 -4.20 2.00
N ARG A 23 9.63 -4.01 0.78
CA ARG A 23 9.33 -2.81 -0.04
C ARG A 23 8.96 -3.22 -1.45
N ILE A 24 7.96 -2.52 -2.00
CA ILE A 24 7.53 -2.68 -3.38
C ILE A 24 7.47 -1.32 -4.07
N PRO A 25 7.56 -1.26 -5.41
CA PRO A 25 7.27 -0.03 -6.14
C PRO A 25 5.86 0.49 -5.83
N PHE A 26 5.71 1.81 -5.68
CA PHE A 26 4.41 2.42 -5.42
C PHE A 26 3.37 2.09 -6.51
N SER A 27 3.78 2.00 -7.77
CA SER A 27 2.91 1.60 -8.88
C SER A 27 2.32 0.20 -8.70
N THR A 28 3.09 -0.75 -8.13
CA THR A 28 2.61 -2.08 -7.79
C THR A 28 1.59 -2.03 -6.66
N PHE A 29 1.87 -1.23 -5.62
CA PHE A 29 0.93 -1.03 -4.52
C PHE A 29 -0.38 -0.42 -5.00
N GLN A 30 -0.32 0.61 -5.85
CA GLN A 30 -1.48 1.27 -6.43
C GLN A 30 -2.39 0.27 -7.14
N PHE A 31 -1.84 -0.55 -8.03
CA PHE A 31 -2.59 -1.57 -8.74
C PHE A 31 -3.29 -2.55 -7.78
N LEU A 32 -2.54 -3.07 -6.80
CA LEU A 32 -3.06 -4.03 -5.83
C LEU A 32 -4.13 -3.44 -4.93
N TYR A 33 -3.91 -2.23 -4.43
CA TYR A 33 -4.86 -1.56 -3.53
C TYR A 33 -6.17 -1.27 -4.23
N THR A 34 -6.13 -0.75 -5.47
CA THR A 34 -7.32 -0.55 -6.29
C THR A 34 -8.04 -1.87 -6.56
N TYR A 35 -7.31 -2.90 -7.01
CA TYR A 35 -7.91 -4.21 -7.29
C TYR A 35 -8.57 -4.84 -6.07
N ILE A 36 -7.90 -4.84 -4.90
CA ILE A 36 -8.46 -5.43 -3.69
C ILE A 36 -9.65 -4.60 -3.20
N ALA A 37 -9.58 -3.26 -3.27
CA ALA A 37 -10.71 -2.39 -2.91
C ALA A 37 -11.94 -2.64 -3.78
N GLU A 38 -11.76 -2.87 -5.10
CA GLU A 38 -12.84 -3.22 -6.01
C GLU A 38 -13.43 -4.61 -5.71
N VAL A 39 -12.59 -5.59 -5.38
CA VAL A 39 -13.02 -6.96 -5.06
C VAL A 39 -13.72 -7.05 -3.70
N ASP A 40 -13.21 -6.34 -2.70
CA ASP A 40 -13.74 -6.31 -1.33
C ASP A 40 -15.03 -5.49 -1.27
N GLY A 41 -15.15 -4.45 -2.12
CA GLY A 41 -16.37 -3.63 -2.27
C GLY A 41 -16.68 -2.73 -1.08
N GLU A 42 -15.91 -2.82 0.02
CA GLU A 42 -16.09 -2.02 1.24
C GLU A 42 -15.49 -0.61 1.10
N ILE A 43 -14.52 -0.42 0.19
CA ILE A 43 -13.80 0.84 0.03
C ILE A 43 -14.29 1.57 -1.23
N SER A 44 -14.77 2.80 -1.06
CA SER A 44 -15.20 3.62 -2.19
C SER A 44 -14.02 4.08 -3.06
N ALA A 45 -14.24 4.20 -4.37
CA ALA A 45 -13.23 4.69 -5.32
C ALA A 45 -12.67 6.09 -4.95
N SER A 46 -13.49 6.93 -4.33
CA SER A 46 -13.05 8.25 -3.84
C SER A 46 -12.11 8.13 -2.65
N HIS A 47 -12.33 7.16 -1.77
CA HIS A 47 -11.41 6.85 -0.68
C HIS A 47 -10.09 6.29 -1.22
N VAL A 48 -10.15 5.34 -2.15
CA VAL A 48 -8.95 4.79 -2.82
C VAL A 48 -8.12 5.90 -3.45
N SER A 49 -8.75 6.77 -4.24
CA SER A 49 -8.05 7.87 -4.95
C SER A 49 -7.40 8.86 -3.97
N ARG A 50 -8.12 9.25 -2.90
CA ARG A 50 -7.58 10.15 -1.88
C ARG A 50 -6.38 9.54 -1.17
N MET A 51 -6.47 8.26 -0.84
CA MET A 51 -5.41 7.52 -0.15
C MET A 51 -4.16 7.44 -1.03
N LEU A 52 -4.30 7.02 -2.29
CA LEU A 52 -3.18 6.91 -3.22
C LEU A 52 -2.50 8.26 -3.44
N ASN A 53 -3.29 9.34 -3.60
CA ASN A 53 -2.74 10.68 -3.76
C ASN A 53 -1.96 11.13 -2.50
N TYR A 54 -2.49 10.85 -1.31
CA TYR A 54 -1.79 11.14 -0.06
C TYR A 54 -0.45 10.40 0.02
N ILE A 55 -0.44 9.11 -0.30
CA ILE A 55 0.79 8.31 -0.26
C ILE A 55 1.81 8.86 -1.26
N GLU A 56 1.40 9.07 -2.51
CA GLU A 56 2.28 9.57 -3.57
C GLU A 56 2.94 10.90 -3.20
N GLN A 57 2.20 11.80 -2.53
CA GLN A 57 2.68 13.15 -2.21
C GLN A 57 3.44 13.23 -0.88
N GLU A 58 2.98 12.54 0.17
CA GLU A 58 3.49 12.73 1.54
C GLU A 58 4.35 11.57 2.05
N VAL A 59 4.33 10.41 1.39
CA VAL A 59 4.91 9.17 1.92
C VAL A 59 5.99 8.60 1.01
N ILE A 60 5.80 8.65 -0.32
CA ILE A 60 6.77 8.10 -1.26
C ILE A 60 8.01 9.01 -1.36
N GLY A 61 9.17 8.43 -1.02
CA GLY A 61 10.47 9.05 -1.20
C GLY A 61 10.95 9.03 -2.65
N PRO A 62 12.12 9.63 -2.94
CA PRO A 62 12.70 9.68 -4.28
C PRO A 62 13.00 8.30 -4.89
N ASP A 63 13.10 7.26 -4.05
CA ASP A 63 13.26 5.86 -4.47
C ASP A 63 11.98 5.23 -5.03
N GLY A 64 10.81 5.86 -4.84
CA GLY A 64 9.55 5.37 -5.41
C GLY A 64 9.01 4.08 -4.76
N LEU A 65 9.52 3.71 -3.59
CA LEU A 65 9.14 2.50 -2.88
C LEU A 65 8.19 2.80 -1.72
N ILE A 66 7.35 1.81 -1.41
CA ILE A 66 6.46 1.83 -0.26
C ILE A 66 6.69 0.59 0.60
N THR A 67 6.60 0.75 1.91
CA THR A 67 6.71 -0.32 2.90
C THR A 67 5.36 -0.60 3.58
N VAL A 68 5.25 -1.75 4.24
CA VAL A 68 4.04 -2.10 5.02
C VAL A 68 3.74 -1.06 6.10
N ASN A 69 4.76 -0.45 6.68
CA ASN A 69 4.60 0.51 7.77
C ASN A 69 3.87 1.78 7.33
N ASP A 70 4.12 2.20 6.08
CA ASP A 70 3.64 3.45 5.50
C ASP A 70 2.10 3.53 5.43
N PHE A 71 1.43 2.40 5.19
CA PHE A 71 -0.02 2.32 5.12
C PHE A 71 -0.68 1.64 6.34
N THR A 72 0.09 1.09 7.28
CA THR A 72 -0.45 0.44 8.48
C THR A 72 -0.34 1.28 9.75
N GLN A 73 0.72 2.11 9.89
CA GLN A 73 0.93 2.96 11.05
C GLN A 73 0.42 4.38 10.87
N ASN A 74 0.12 4.80 9.63
CA ASN A 74 -0.31 6.16 9.38
C ASN A 74 -1.83 6.30 9.64
N PRO A 75 -2.27 7.07 10.66
CA PRO A 75 -3.67 7.19 11.02
C PRO A 75 -4.54 7.82 9.93
N ARG A 76 -3.94 8.52 8.96
CA ARG A 76 -4.63 9.08 7.80
C ARG A 76 -4.84 8.07 6.67
N VAL A 77 -4.16 6.94 6.75
CA VAL A 77 -4.08 5.89 5.72
C VAL A 77 -4.57 4.54 6.27
N ARG A 78 -4.93 4.49 7.56
CA ARG A 78 -5.34 3.26 8.23
C ARG A 78 -6.51 2.64 7.47
N LEU A 79 -6.22 1.48 6.89
CA LEU A 79 -7.18 0.54 6.37
C LEU A 79 -7.89 -0.10 7.56
N GLU A 80 -9.03 0.45 7.96
CA GLU A 80 -9.98 -0.23 8.87
C GLU A 80 -10.63 -1.43 8.17
#